data_AF-A0A0N8KCF3-F1
#
_entry.id   AF-A0A0N8KCF3-F1
#
_cell.length_a   1.000
_cell.length_b   1.000
_cell.length_c   1.000
_cell.angle_alpha   90.00
_cell.angle_beta   90.00
_cell.angle_gamma   90.00
#
_symmetry.space_group_name_H-M   'P 1'
#
loop_
_entity.id
_entity.type
_entity.pdbx_description
1 polymer ?
#
loop_
_entity_poly.entity_id
_entity_poly.type
_entity_poly.pdbx_seq_one_letter_code
_entity_poly.pdbx_strand_id
1 'polypeptide(L)' 'GADDTAAAKMRIMRENGIHVAESPAEIGATMAKALGVNA' A
#
# COMPACT_ATOMS: atom_id res chain seq x y z
N GLY A 1 1.84 19.85 5.81
CA GLY A 1 3.02 19.46 6.61
C GLY A 1 3.78 18.34 5.89
N ALA A 2 4.93 17.90 6.41
CA ALA A 2 5.73 16.84 5.80
C ALA A 2 4.95 15.53 5.57
N ASP A 3 3.94 15.27 6.42
CA ASP A 3 3.07 14.09 6.38
C ASP A 3 1.89 14.19 5.39
N ASP A 4 1.80 15.30 4.65
CA ASP A 4 0.74 15.49 3.65
C ASP A 4 1.14 15.05 2.25
N THR A 5 2.41 14.71 2.04
CA THR A 5 2.86 14.15 0.78
C THR A 5 2.34 12.72 0.60
N ALA A 6 2.06 12.31 -0.63
CA ALA A 6 1.64 10.94 -0.94
C ALA A 6 2.67 9.92 -0.40
N ALA A 7 3.96 10.18 -0.60
CA ALA A 7 5.04 9.32 -0.11
C ALA A 7 5.04 9.18 1.42
N ALA A 8 4.81 10.26 2.17
CA ALA A 8 4.74 10.19 3.63
C ALA A 8 3.52 9.39 4.11
N LYS A 9 2.34 9.60 3.52
CA LYS A 9 1.14 8.82 3.83
C LYS A 9 1.35 7.33 3.54
N MET A 10 1.96 7.00 2.40
CA MET A 10 2.27 5.62 2.04
C MET A 10 3.30 4.98 2.97
N ARG A 11 4.28 5.72 3.48
CA ARG A 11 5.21 5.24 4.50
C ARG A 11 4.49 4.91 5.81
N ILE A 12 3.69 5.85 6.32
CA ILE A 12 2.91 5.68 7.57
C ILE A 12 1.96 4.48 7.47
N MET A 13 1.28 4.31 6.33
CA MET A 13 0.41 3.15 6.10
C MET A 13 1.19 1.82 6.23
N ARG A 14 2.38 1.73 5.62
CA ARG A 14 3.23 0.52 5.73
C ARG A 14 3.71 0.27 7.15
N GLU A 15 4.11 1.31 7.88
CA GLU A 15 4.53 1.22 9.29
C GLU A 15 3.40 0.69 10.20
N ASN A 16 2.14 0.91 9.84
CA ASN A 16 0.96 0.39 10.54
C ASN A 16 0.47 -0.96 9.99
N GLY A 17 1.26 -1.64 9.15
CA GLY A 17 0.91 -2.95 8.59
C GLY A 17 -0.14 -2.93 7.48
N ILE A 18 -0.44 -1.76 6.91
CA ILE A 18 -1.37 -1.65 5.77
C ILE A 18 -0.61 -2.01 4.49
N HIS A 19 -1.20 -2.89 3.67
CA HIS A 19 -0.71 -3.16 2.34
C HIS A 19 -0.99 -1.97 1.41
N VAL A 20 0.08 -1.41 0.81
CA VAL A 20 0.01 -0.22 -0.04
C VAL A 20 0.51 -0.56 -1.43
N ALA A 21 -0.30 -0.32 -2.45
CA ALA A 21 0.10 -0.41 -3.86
C ALA A 21 0.85 0.86 -4.29
N GLU A 22 1.96 0.73 -4.99
CA GLU A 22 2.77 1.90 -5.41
C GLU A 22 2.31 2.49 -6.73
N SER A 23 1.57 1.72 -7.51
CA SER A 23 0.96 2.15 -8.76
C SER A 23 -0.39 1.45 -8.99
N PRO A 24 -1.24 1.99 -9.88
CA PRO A 24 -2.48 1.32 -10.27
C PRO A 24 -2.29 -0.11 -10.78
N ALA A 25 -1.15 -0.40 -11.42
CA ALA A 25 -0.82 -1.73 -11.96
C ALA A 25 -0.60 -2.78 -10.86
N GLU A 26 -0.25 -2.36 -9.65
CA GLU A 26 0.06 -3.26 -8.53
C GLU A 26 -1.14 -3.56 -7.63
N ILE A 27 -2.29 -2.92 -7.86
CA ILE A 27 -3.47 -3.05 -6.99
C ILE A 27 -3.89 -4.51 -6.88
N GLY A 28 -3.99 -5.24 -7.99
CA GLY A 28 -4.41 -6.65 -7.99
C GLY A 28 -3.48 -7.53 -7.15
N ALA A 29 -2.17 -7.43 -7.36
CA ALA A 29 -1.18 -8.18 -6.60
C ALA A 29 -1.16 -7.80 -5.11
N THR A 30 -1.37 -6.53 -4.78
CA THR A 30 -1.43 -6.04 -3.39
C THR A 30 -2.68 -6.57 -2.68
N MET A 31 -3.83 -6.56 -3.35
CA MET A 31 -5.07 -7.13 -2.83
C MET A 31 -4.96 -8.63 -2.60
N ALA A 32 -4.37 -9.37 -3.55
CA ALA A 32 -4.14 -10.81 -3.42
C ALA A 32 -3.30 -11.15 -2.18
N LYS A 33 -2.21 -10.40 -1.95
CA LYS A 33 -1.38 -10.51 -0.73
C LYS A 33 -2.19 -10.23 0.54
N ALA A 34 -3.01 -9.17 0.55
CA ALA A 34 -3.80 -8.77 1.72
C ALA A 34 -4.91 -9.80 2.07
N LEU A 35 -5.49 -10.44 1.04
CA LEU A 35 -6.58 -11.41 1.21
C LEU A 35 -6.08 -12.86 1.33
N GLY A 36 -4.78 -13.11 1.13
CA GLY A 36 -4.21 -14.45 1.16
C GLY A 36 -4.68 -15.34 0.00
N VAL A 37 -5.01 -14.74 -1.14
CA VAL A 37 -5.42 -15.47 -2.36
C VAL A 37 -4.26 -15.49 -3.35
N ASN A 38 -4.13 -16.57 -4.11
CA ASN A 38 -3.12 -16.65 -5.17
C ASN A 38 -3.51 -15.73 -6.33
N ALA A 39 -2.59 -14.85 -6.73
CA ALA A 39 -2.73 -13.96 -7.88
C ALA A 39 -2.35 -14.66 -9.19
#